data_AF-A0A354PI07-F1
#
_entry.id   AF-A0A354PI07-F1
#
_cell.length_a   1.000
_cell.length_b   1.000
_cell.length_c   1.000
_cell.angle_alpha   90.00
_cell.angle_beta   90.00
_cell.angle_gamma   90.00
#
_symmetry.space_group_name_H-M   'P 1'
#
loop_
_entity.id
_entity.type
_entity.pdbx_description
1 polymer ?
#
loop_
_entity_poly.entity_id
_entity_poly.type
_entity_poly.pdbx_seq_one_letter_code
_entity_poly.pdbx_strand_id
1 'polypeptide(L)'
;MKSAVNETMPAVSRSRKDQVSAGFLNRQTVTPLEIMAAEPKTKSTGQGNHGGSWELWVDRCGGFDILQRDRVTIGGPGGDVPADIAVRCAWRSRVATIVRGQSGDAIEIVAASEASSRRPGVLQQLATDQWLPLEGLSSGDFVVAMSDAVPRVRYQRPSPLSRSAVITVAAPHRLVRPIDATILFEQTILVGPESFNHVRAQSLSSQGWVLFRRDDRWWLRGRNVSPQPIELGQRWRHEDWSMMIKER
;
A
#
# COMPACT_ATOMS: atom_id res chain seq x y z
N MET A 1 -22.25 -58.75 47.52
CA MET A 1 -22.72 -58.28 48.85
C MET A 1 -21.79 -57.14 49.26
N LYS A 2 -22.30 -55.89 49.28
CA LYS A 2 -22.55 -55.08 50.50
C LYS A 2 -21.28 -54.96 51.37
N SER A 3 -20.74 -53.83 51.78
CA SER A 3 -21.20 -52.45 51.99
C SER A 3 -19.93 -51.63 52.32
N ALA A 4 -19.78 -50.39 51.86
CA ALA A 4 -20.06 -49.14 52.58
C ALA A 4 -19.44 -49.06 54.00
N VAL A 5 -18.42 -48.20 54.20
CA VAL A 5 -18.50 -46.84 54.81
C VAL A 5 -18.25 -46.87 56.32
N ASN A 6 -17.12 -46.31 56.80
CA ASN A 6 -17.01 -44.96 57.40
C ASN A 6 -15.65 -44.82 58.11
N GLU A 7 -14.90 -43.76 57.78
CA GLU A 7 -13.75 -43.33 58.57
C GLU A 7 -14.00 -41.94 59.16
N THR A 8 -13.62 -41.84 60.43
CA THR A 8 -13.76 -40.72 61.34
C THR A 8 -12.43 -39.97 61.41
N MET A 9 -12.44 -38.65 61.26
CA MET A 9 -11.32 -37.74 61.60
C MET A 9 -11.09 -37.72 63.13
N PRO A 10 -9.85 -37.52 63.63
CA PRO A 10 -9.16 -36.20 63.73
C PRO A 10 -7.62 -36.34 63.61
N ALA A 11 -6.70 -35.38 63.82
CA ALA A 11 -6.57 -33.94 63.67
C ALA A 11 -5.06 -33.59 63.87
N VAL A 12 -4.62 -32.41 63.41
CA VAL A 12 -3.55 -31.55 63.98
C VAL A 12 -2.05 -31.89 63.69
N SER A 13 -1.52 -31.15 62.71
CA SER A 13 -0.51 -30.08 62.81
C SER A 13 1.02 -30.32 62.79
N ARG A 14 1.63 -29.52 61.89
CA ARG A 14 2.92 -28.81 61.90
C ARG A 14 4.21 -29.64 61.90
N SER A 15 5.01 -29.51 60.82
CA SER A 15 6.27 -28.74 60.83
C SER A 15 6.97 -28.74 59.45
N ARG A 16 7.63 -27.62 59.14
CA ARG A 16 8.81 -27.36 58.26
C ARG A 16 8.89 -28.10 56.90
N LYS A 17 8.66 -27.40 55.78
CA LYS A 17 9.68 -26.67 54.97
C LYS A 17 10.87 -27.55 54.58
N ASP A 18 10.73 -28.23 53.46
CA ASP A 18 11.82 -28.61 52.57
C ASP A 18 11.48 -28.23 51.12
N GLN A 19 12.54 -27.84 50.42
CA GLN A 19 12.62 -27.33 49.06
C GLN A 19 12.30 -28.42 48.03
N VAL A 20 11.58 -28.07 46.95
CA VAL A 20 11.90 -28.60 45.61
C VAL A 20 11.64 -27.52 44.56
N SER A 21 12.67 -27.32 43.74
CA SER A 21 12.78 -26.45 42.58
C SER A 21 11.67 -26.63 41.54
N ALA A 22 11.18 -25.53 41.00
CA ALA A 22 10.61 -25.46 39.67
C ALA A 22 11.09 -24.17 39.00
N GLY A 23 12.01 -24.31 38.05
CA GLY A 23 12.44 -23.23 37.17
C GLY A 23 11.27 -22.81 36.30
N PHE A 24 10.73 -21.62 36.58
CA PHE A 24 9.75 -20.95 35.73
C PHE A 24 10.45 -19.91 34.87
N LEU A 25 10.17 -20.00 33.57
CA LEU A 25 10.66 -19.12 32.53
C LEU A 25 10.48 -17.65 32.89
N ASN A 26 11.57 -16.92 32.66
CA ASN A 26 11.72 -15.49 32.71
C ASN A 26 10.65 -14.81 31.82
N ARG A 27 9.55 -14.34 32.43
CA ARG A 27 8.58 -13.44 31.80
C ARG A 27 9.22 -12.06 31.80
N GLN A 28 9.96 -11.73 30.74
CA GLN A 28 10.35 -10.35 30.47
C GLN A 28 9.09 -9.55 30.16
N THR A 29 8.67 -8.77 31.15
CA THR A 29 7.73 -7.67 31.00
C THR A 29 8.35 -6.65 30.06
N VAL A 30 7.93 -6.62 28.80
CA VAL A 30 8.30 -5.55 27.86
C VAL A 30 7.59 -4.28 28.31
N THR A 31 8.33 -3.36 28.89
CA THR A 31 7.91 -1.99 29.13
C THR A 31 7.73 -1.28 27.78
N PRO A 32 6.67 -0.48 27.56
CA PRO A 32 6.56 0.36 26.36
C PRO A 32 7.51 1.55 26.53
N LEU A 33 8.76 1.39 26.09
CA LEU A 33 9.70 2.48 25.88
C LEU A 33 9.65 2.90 24.41
N GLU A 34 9.32 4.17 24.20
CA GLU A 34 9.71 5.01 23.06
C GLU A 34 9.36 4.50 21.66
N ILE A 35 8.08 4.62 21.28
CA ILE A 35 7.76 4.94 19.89
C ILE A 35 8.17 6.40 19.69
N MET A 36 9.43 6.61 19.30
CA MET A 36 9.90 7.88 18.79
C MET A 36 9.04 8.24 17.58
N ALA A 37 8.24 9.30 17.72
CA ALA A 37 7.70 10.06 16.59
C ALA A 37 8.88 10.73 15.86
N ALA A 38 9.60 9.96 15.07
CA ALA A 38 10.55 10.51 14.13
C ALA A 38 9.74 11.11 12.97
N GLU A 39 9.50 12.41 13.02
CA GLU A 39 9.31 13.17 11.79
C GLU A 39 10.40 12.74 10.81
N PRO A 40 10.09 12.37 9.56
CA PRO A 40 11.13 12.21 8.56
C PRO A 40 11.78 13.59 8.36
N LYS A 41 12.90 13.82 9.06
CA LYS A 41 13.72 15.03 8.95
C LYS A 41 14.17 15.16 7.50
N THR A 42 13.42 15.94 6.74
CA THR A 42 13.72 16.32 5.37
C THR A 42 14.78 17.41 5.45
N LYS A 43 16.06 17.02 5.39
CA LYS A 43 17.08 17.95 4.93
C LYS A 43 16.78 18.25 3.46
N SER A 44 16.13 19.38 3.23
CA SER A 44 15.97 19.97 1.90
C SER A 44 17.34 20.46 1.42
N THR A 45 18.09 19.57 0.79
CA THR A 45 19.23 19.95 -0.05
C THR A 45 18.85 19.61 -1.48
N GLY A 46 18.76 20.66 -2.30
CA GLY A 46 18.08 20.65 -3.58
C GLY A 46 18.64 19.65 -4.60
N GLN A 47 17.71 18.91 -5.20
CA GLN A 47 17.56 18.74 -6.63
C GLN A 47 16.11 18.32 -6.82
N GLY A 48 15.30 19.19 -7.41
CA GLY A 48 13.93 18.86 -7.73
C GLY A 48 13.95 17.63 -8.62
N ASN A 49 13.51 16.50 -8.08
CA ASN A 49 13.27 15.31 -8.87
C ASN A 49 12.26 15.73 -9.95
N HIS A 50 12.71 15.89 -11.20
CA HIS A 50 11.82 16.14 -12.33
C HIS A 50 11.01 14.86 -12.53
N GLY A 51 10.01 14.70 -11.67
CA GLY A 51 9.25 13.49 -11.57
C GLY A 51 8.40 13.34 -12.81
N GLY A 52 8.69 12.32 -13.61
CA GLY A 52 7.96 12.10 -14.85
C GLY A 52 6.56 11.55 -14.59
N SER A 53 5.67 11.82 -15.55
CA SER A 53 4.35 11.23 -15.61
C SER A 53 4.08 10.65 -16.98
N TRP A 54 3.56 9.43 -17.00
CA TRP A 54 3.25 8.71 -18.23
C TRP A 54 1.88 8.07 -18.14
N GLU A 55 1.37 7.66 -19.29
CA GLU A 55 0.17 6.87 -19.42
C GLU A 55 0.55 5.56 -20.12
N LEU A 56 0.26 4.43 -19.46
CA LEU A 56 0.48 3.09 -19.96
C LEU A 56 -0.87 2.48 -20.33
N TRP A 57 -0.98 2.05 -21.59
CA TRP A 57 -2.10 1.25 -22.07
C TRP A 57 -1.62 -0.17 -22.29
N VAL A 58 -2.36 -1.13 -21.74
CA VAL A 58 -2.11 -2.55 -21.98
C VAL A 58 -3.41 -3.17 -22.49
N ASP A 59 -3.34 -3.76 -23.68
CA ASP A 59 -4.51 -4.37 -24.31
C ASP A 59 -5.15 -5.41 -23.41
N ARG A 60 -6.49 -5.43 -23.42
CA ARG A 60 -7.32 -6.36 -22.63
C ARG A 60 -7.12 -6.24 -21.10
N CYS A 61 -6.30 -5.29 -20.63
CA CYS A 61 -6.00 -5.09 -19.22
C CYS A 61 -6.50 -3.73 -18.71
N GLY A 62 -6.20 -2.65 -19.45
CA GLY A 62 -6.64 -1.31 -19.05
C GLY A 62 -5.65 -0.19 -19.33
N GLY A 63 -6.01 1.00 -18.86
CA GLY A 63 -5.19 2.20 -18.85
C GLY A 63 -4.65 2.50 -17.45
N PHE A 64 -3.41 2.96 -17.36
CA PHE A 64 -2.71 3.22 -16.11
C PHE A 64 -1.99 4.56 -16.19
N ASP A 65 -2.17 5.42 -15.19
CA ASP A 65 -1.25 6.54 -15.00
C ASP A 65 0.02 6.03 -14.29
N ILE A 66 1.18 6.53 -14.67
CA ILE A 66 2.46 6.26 -14.03
C ILE A 66 2.98 7.56 -13.45
N LEU A 67 3.23 7.61 -12.15
CA LEU A 67 3.74 8.78 -11.45
C LEU A 67 5.07 8.46 -10.78
N GLN A 68 6.15 9.13 -11.21
CA GLN A 68 7.46 9.04 -10.56
C GLN A 68 7.69 10.30 -9.72
N ARG A 69 7.06 10.38 -8.55
CA ARG A 69 7.18 11.54 -7.64
C ARG A 69 7.35 11.08 -6.20
N ASP A 70 8.10 11.86 -5.42
CA ASP A 70 8.29 11.61 -3.99
C ASP A 70 7.07 12.04 -3.17
N ARG A 71 6.26 12.95 -3.70
CA ARG A 71 4.99 13.39 -3.11
C ARG A 71 3.87 13.28 -4.14
N VAL A 72 2.77 12.63 -3.77
CA VAL A 72 1.62 12.38 -4.63
C VAL A 72 0.34 12.74 -3.88
N THR A 73 -0.40 13.71 -4.40
CA THR A 73 -1.65 14.21 -3.82
C THR A 73 -2.86 13.43 -4.32
N ILE A 74 -3.80 13.17 -3.41
CA ILE A 74 -5.08 12.52 -3.69
C ILE A 74 -6.19 13.51 -3.33
N GLY A 75 -7.19 13.64 -4.19
CA GLY A 75 -8.28 14.60 -4.02
C GLY A 75 -9.42 14.42 -5.00
N GLY A 76 -10.36 15.35 -4.97
CA GLY A 76 -11.42 15.49 -5.96
C GLY A 76 -10.97 16.34 -7.15
N PRO A 77 -11.85 16.52 -8.16
CA PRO A 77 -11.54 17.28 -9.37
C PRO A 77 -11.50 18.80 -9.16
N GLY A 78 -12.01 19.31 -8.04
CA GLY A 78 -12.20 20.75 -7.83
C GLY A 78 -11.02 21.42 -7.13
N GLY A 79 -10.67 22.63 -7.55
CA GLY A 79 -9.61 23.49 -6.98
C GLY A 79 -8.67 24.03 -8.06
N ASP A 80 -7.87 25.06 -7.72
CA ASP A 80 -6.96 25.71 -8.68
C ASP A 80 -5.80 24.79 -9.10
N VAL A 81 -5.35 23.94 -8.17
CA VAL A 81 -4.32 22.93 -8.42
C VAL A 81 -4.97 21.54 -8.35
N PRO A 82 -5.04 20.80 -9.47
CA PRO A 82 -5.62 19.47 -9.47
C PRO A 82 -4.73 18.49 -8.68
N ALA A 83 -5.35 17.55 -7.98
CA ALA A 83 -4.63 16.45 -7.35
C ALA A 83 -3.93 15.58 -8.41
N ASP A 84 -2.78 15.00 -8.04
CA ASP A 84 -2.07 14.04 -8.88
C ASP A 84 -2.94 12.83 -9.21
N ILE A 85 -3.72 12.38 -8.22
CA ILE A 85 -4.72 11.31 -8.32
C ILE A 85 -6.08 11.92 -7.93
N ALA A 86 -6.83 12.35 -8.94
CA ALA A 86 -8.15 12.92 -8.74
C ALA A 86 -9.25 11.84 -8.87
N VAL A 87 -10.13 11.76 -7.87
CA VAL A 87 -11.29 10.86 -7.81
C VAL A 87 -12.57 11.65 -8.12
N ARG A 88 -13.46 11.09 -8.94
CA ARG A 88 -14.76 11.70 -9.27
C ARG A 88 -15.71 11.62 -8.07
N CYS A 89 -15.59 12.58 -7.16
CA CYS A 89 -16.45 12.75 -5.99
C CYS A 89 -16.39 14.18 -5.46
N ALA A 90 -17.18 14.48 -4.43
CA ALA A 90 -17.22 15.77 -3.75
C ALA A 90 -16.02 16.03 -2.81
N TRP A 91 -14.86 15.44 -3.08
CA TRP A 91 -13.61 15.74 -2.36
C TRP A 91 -13.05 17.10 -2.76
N ARG A 92 -12.33 17.74 -1.84
CA ARG A 92 -11.48 18.91 -2.13
C ARG A 92 -10.31 18.50 -3.03
N SER A 93 -9.65 19.45 -3.68
CA SER A 93 -8.44 19.21 -4.52
C SER A 93 -7.37 18.38 -3.83
N ARG A 94 -7.28 18.44 -2.50
CA ARG A 94 -6.36 17.65 -1.70
C ARG A 94 -7.03 17.18 -0.41
N VAL A 95 -7.10 15.86 -0.23
CA VAL A 95 -7.58 15.20 1.00
C VAL A 95 -6.50 14.31 1.62
N ALA A 96 -5.52 13.88 0.83
CA ALA A 96 -4.37 13.14 1.33
C ALA A 96 -3.12 13.37 0.47
N THR A 97 -1.96 13.10 1.05
CA THR A 97 -0.66 13.12 0.37
C THR A 97 0.08 11.83 0.70
N ILE A 98 0.48 11.07 -0.32
CA ILE A 98 1.44 9.98 -0.18
C ILE A 98 2.83 10.58 -0.30
N VAL A 99 3.70 10.28 0.66
CA VAL A 99 5.13 10.60 0.62
C VAL A 99 5.91 9.32 0.56
N ARG A 100 6.85 9.26 -0.39
CA ARG A 100 7.66 8.09 -0.67
C ARG A 100 9.07 8.35 -0.17
N GLY A 101 9.56 7.50 0.72
CA GLY A 101 10.88 7.63 1.34
C GLY A 101 11.64 6.31 1.31
N GLN A 102 12.96 6.30 1.45
CA GLN A 102 13.77 5.08 1.35
C GLN A 102 13.38 4.00 2.39
N SER A 103 12.97 4.44 3.57
CA SER A 103 12.48 3.59 4.67
C SER A 103 10.99 3.24 4.55
N GLY A 104 10.34 3.67 3.47
CA GLY A 104 8.96 3.34 3.18
C GLY A 104 8.09 4.47 2.71
N ASP A 105 6.89 4.10 2.27
CA ASP A 105 5.87 5.05 1.86
C ASP A 105 4.99 5.37 3.07
N ALA A 106 4.58 6.63 3.19
CA ALA A 106 3.69 7.10 4.24
C ALA A 106 2.54 7.91 3.63
N ILE A 107 1.42 7.97 4.33
CA ILE A 107 0.28 8.81 3.95
C ILE A 107 -0.02 9.82 5.05
N GLU A 108 -0.22 11.07 4.62
CA GLU A 108 -0.71 12.17 5.42
C GLU A 108 -2.15 12.44 4.98
N ILE A 109 -3.11 12.36 5.91
CA ILE A 109 -4.52 12.68 5.63
C ILE A 109 -4.77 14.14 6.05
N VAL A 110 -5.12 14.96 5.08
CA VAL A 110 -5.48 16.36 5.29
C VAL A 110 -6.97 16.38 5.60
N ALA A 111 -7.32 16.21 6.87
CA ALA A 111 -8.70 16.20 7.32
C ALA A 111 -9.46 17.46 6.85
N ALA A 112 -10.66 17.25 6.32
CA ALA A 112 -11.68 18.27 6.25
C ALA A 112 -12.85 17.85 7.15
N SER A 113 -12.92 18.47 8.34
CA SER A 113 -14.11 18.70 9.18
C SER A 113 -14.94 17.50 9.67
N GLU A 114 -15.07 17.44 11.00
CA GLU A 114 -16.13 16.85 11.84
C GLU A 114 -17.30 16.14 11.12
N ALA A 115 -17.19 14.84 10.89
CA ALA A 115 -18.33 13.93 10.77
C ALA A 115 -17.87 12.49 11.05
N SER A 116 -17.38 12.25 12.26
CA SER A 116 -17.00 10.92 12.74
C SER A 116 -18.26 10.07 12.98
N SER A 117 -18.52 9.08 12.13
CA SER A 117 -19.44 7.98 12.45
C SER A 117 -18.65 6.69 12.68
N ARG A 118 -18.69 6.25 13.94
CA ARG A 118 -17.98 5.13 14.57
C ARG A 118 -18.31 3.76 13.94
N ARG A 119 -17.31 3.07 13.39
CA ARG A 119 -17.16 1.61 13.30
C ARG A 119 -15.69 1.18 13.52
N PRO A 120 -15.39 0.36 14.53
CA PRO A 120 -14.04 -0.14 14.76
C PRO A 120 -13.67 -1.17 13.67
N GLY A 121 -12.59 -0.89 12.91
CA GLY A 121 -12.00 -1.84 11.95
C GLY A 121 -11.44 -1.24 10.65
N VAL A 122 -11.74 0.02 10.35
CA VAL A 122 -11.18 0.78 9.22
C VAL A 122 -10.55 2.02 9.82
N LEU A 123 -9.25 2.27 9.63
CA LEU A 123 -8.45 3.42 10.12
C LEU A 123 -9.32 4.57 10.64
N GLN A 124 -9.84 4.40 11.86
CA GLN A 124 -10.94 5.24 12.31
C GLN A 124 -10.31 6.36 13.08
N GLN A 125 -10.45 7.55 12.48
CA GLN A 125 -10.20 8.81 13.14
C GLN A 125 -8.70 9.05 13.41
N LEU A 126 -7.93 9.13 12.33
CA LEU A 126 -6.59 9.70 12.41
C LEU A 126 -6.74 11.20 12.54
N ALA A 127 -6.15 11.73 13.60
CA ALA A 127 -5.94 13.16 13.74
C ALA A 127 -5.24 13.69 12.48
N THR A 128 -5.68 14.86 12.04
CA THR A 128 -4.96 15.69 11.09
C THR A 128 -3.51 15.82 11.58
N ASP A 129 -2.55 15.78 10.66
CA ASP A 129 -1.10 15.96 10.92
C ASP A 129 -0.29 14.73 11.38
N GLN A 130 -0.84 13.50 11.27
CA GLN A 130 -0.08 12.27 11.52
C GLN A 130 0.29 11.53 10.22
N TRP A 131 1.58 11.23 10.08
CA TRP A 131 2.14 10.36 9.04
C TRP A 131 1.88 8.91 9.38
N LEU A 132 1.15 8.19 8.52
CA LEU A 132 0.97 6.76 8.67
C LEU A 132 1.91 5.98 7.75
N PRO A 133 2.76 5.07 8.29
CA PRO A 133 3.51 4.17 7.45
C PRO A 133 2.56 3.24 6.69
N LEU A 134 2.76 3.15 5.38
CA LEU A 134 2.09 2.17 4.52
C LEU A 134 2.83 0.82 4.53
N GLU A 135 4.06 0.80 5.04
CA GLU A 135 4.84 -0.42 5.26
C GLU A 135 4.33 -1.20 6.46
N GLY A 136 4.18 -2.51 6.32
CA GLY A 136 3.55 -3.37 7.33
C GLY A 136 2.03 -3.54 7.17
N LEU A 137 1.39 -2.80 6.26
CA LEU A 137 0.06 -3.14 5.77
C LEU A 137 0.17 -4.37 4.86
N SER A 138 0.06 -5.56 5.44
CA SER A 138 0.10 -6.87 4.77
C SER A 138 -0.81 -6.89 3.54
N SER A 139 -0.29 -6.59 2.33
CA SER A 139 -1.09 -6.47 1.10
C SER A 139 -2.44 -5.78 1.35
N GLY A 140 -2.43 -4.68 2.12
CA GLY A 140 -3.61 -4.24 2.85
C GLY A 140 -4.19 -2.99 2.24
N ASP A 141 -5.41 -3.09 1.72
CA ASP A 141 -6.29 -1.97 1.46
C ASP A 141 -6.20 -0.96 2.62
N PHE A 142 -5.54 0.18 2.42
CA PHE A 142 -6.00 1.34 3.18
C PHE A 142 -7.28 1.81 2.52
N VAL A 143 -8.24 2.25 3.31
CA VAL A 143 -9.44 2.90 2.83
C VAL A 143 -9.38 4.32 3.38
N VAL A 144 -9.23 5.31 2.50
CA VAL A 144 -9.49 6.72 2.89
C VAL A 144 -11.02 6.89 2.93
N ALA A 145 -11.68 6.24 3.89
CA ALA A 145 -13.12 6.36 4.09
C ALA A 145 -13.38 7.49 5.08
N MET A 146 -13.92 8.59 4.57
CA MET A 146 -14.42 9.68 5.39
C MET A 146 -15.90 9.47 5.80
N SER A 147 -16.61 8.47 5.22
CA SER A 147 -17.92 7.92 5.65
C SER A 147 -18.34 6.70 4.79
N ASP A 148 -19.49 6.07 5.07
CA ASP A 148 -19.99 4.87 4.37
C ASP A 148 -20.33 5.09 2.87
N ALA A 149 -20.52 6.35 2.44
CA ALA A 149 -20.82 6.72 1.05
C ALA A 149 -19.61 7.31 0.29
N VAL A 150 -18.42 7.29 0.89
CA VAL A 150 -17.21 7.95 0.37
C VAL A 150 -16.39 7.01 -0.51
N PRO A 151 -15.71 7.52 -1.57
CA PRO A 151 -14.82 6.71 -2.40
C PRO A 151 -13.80 5.95 -1.57
N ARG A 152 -13.63 4.66 -1.88
CA ARG A 152 -12.57 3.83 -1.28
C ARG A 152 -11.39 3.83 -2.23
N VAL A 153 -10.31 4.48 -1.82
CA VAL A 153 -9.01 4.42 -2.52
C VAL A 153 -8.16 3.35 -1.86
N ARG A 154 -7.62 2.43 -2.65
CA ARG A 154 -6.81 1.29 -2.21
C ARG A 154 -5.39 1.45 -2.75
N TYR A 155 -4.40 1.28 -1.87
CA TYR A 155 -2.98 1.15 -2.22
C TYR A 155 -2.53 -0.28 -2.07
N GLN A 156 -1.75 -0.75 -3.02
CA GLN A 156 -1.15 -2.07 -2.98
C GLN A 156 0.30 -1.96 -3.45
N ARG A 157 1.22 -2.64 -2.77
CA ARG A 157 2.57 -2.92 -3.26
C ARG A 157 2.61 -4.40 -3.64
N PRO A 158 2.36 -4.76 -4.91
CA PRO A 158 2.09 -6.15 -5.27
C PRO A 158 3.30 -7.08 -5.12
N SER A 159 4.51 -6.55 -5.27
CA SER A 159 5.74 -7.33 -5.15
C SER A 159 6.66 -6.73 -4.08
N PRO A 160 7.22 -7.54 -3.16
CA PRO A 160 8.20 -7.06 -2.19
C PRO A 160 9.54 -6.66 -2.84
N LEU A 161 9.79 -7.08 -4.08
CA LEU A 161 11.01 -6.79 -4.82
C LEU A 161 10.92 -5.49 -5.63
N SER A 162 9.74 -4.85 -5.68
CA SER A 162 9.54 -3.55 -6.31
C SER A 162 8.91 -2.59 -5.31
N ARG A 163 9.48 -1.39 -5.21
CA ARG A 163 8.91 -0.31 -4.40
C ARG A 163 7.81 0.45 -5.14
N SER A 164 7.49 0.04 -6.36
CA SER A 164 6.33 0.56 -7.08
C SER A 164 5.04 0.09 -6.42
N ALA A 165 4.03 0.95 -6.44
CA ALA A 165 2.72 0.66 -5.84
C ALA A 165 1.60 0.98 -6.82
N VAL A 166 0.42 0.41 -6.60
CA VAL A 166 -0.79 0.60 -7.41
C VAL A 166 -1.87 1.20 -6.54
N ILE A 167 -2.44 2.31 -7.01
CA ILE A 167 -3.60 2.98 -6.44
C ILE A 167 -4.82 2.66 -7.31
N THR A 168 -5.86 2.14 -6.68
CA THR A 168 -7.15 1.85 -7.31
C THR A 168 -8.28 2.54 -6.58
N VAL A 169 -9.39 2.77 -7.27
CA VAL A 169 -10.62 3.31 -6.68
C VAL A 169 -11.70 2.25 -6.77
N ALA A 170 -12.32 1.89 -5.65
CA ALA A 170 -13.41 0.93 -5.66
C ALA A 170 -14.68 1.54 -6.23
N ALA A 171 -15.47 0.70 -6.92
CA ALA A 171 -16.80 1.06 -7.39
C ALA A 171 -17.68 1.56 -6.22
N PRO A 172 -18.64 2.47 -6.48
CA PRO A 172 -19.04 3.01 -7.80
C PRO A 172 -18.15 4.16 -8.31
N HIS A 173 -17.11 4.54 -7.56
CA HIS A 173 -16.30 5.71 -7.87
C HIS A 173 -15.26 5.41 -8.95
N ARG A 174 -14.81 6.46 -9.64
CA ARG A 174 -13.80 6.36 -10.70
C ARG A 174 -12.78 7.47 -10.58
N LEU A 175 -11.61 7.26 -11.15
CA LEU A 175 -10.64 8.32 -11.37
C LEU A 175 -11.22 9.35 -12.37
N VAL A 176 -10.77 10.59 -12.25
CA VAL A 176 -11.16 11.66 -13.18
C VAL A 176 -10.67 11.33 -14.59
N ARG A 177 -9.41 10.88 -14.69
CA ARG A 177 -8.81 10.35 -15.92
C ARG A 177 -9.42 8.99 -16.27
N PRO A 178 -9.59 8.67 -17.57
CA PRO A 178 -10.20 7.43 -18.04
C PRO A 178 -9.20 6.26 -17.97
N ILE A 179 -8.71 6.00 -16.76
CA ILE A 179 -7.74 4.96 -16.44
C ILE A 179 -8.30 4.07 -15.32
N ASP A 180 -7.79 2.86 -15.22
CA ASP A 180 -8.22 1.86 -14.25
C ASP A 180 -7.47 1.99 -12.91
N ALA A 181 -6.20 2.41 -12.95
CA ALA A 181 -5.38 2.57 -11.77
C ALA A 181 -4.24 3.59 -11.98
N THR A 182 -3.63 4.03 -10.89
CA THR A 182 -2.40 4.84 -10.91
C THR A 182 -1.25 4.05 -10.29
N ILE A 183 -0.14 3.93 -11.00
CA ILE A 183 1.08 3.27 -10.56
C ILE A 183 2.05 4.33 -10.04
N LEU A 184 2.41 4.24 -8.76
CA LEU A 184 3.48 5.02 -8.16
C LEU A 184 4.80 4.35 -8.52
N PHE A 185 5.51 4.88 -9.50
CA PHE A 185 6.68 4.23 -10.08
C PHE A 185 7.95 4.55 -9.31
N GLU A 186 8.74 3.52 -9.00
CA GLU A 186 10.10 3.66 -8.46
C GLU A 186 11.11 3.09 -9.45
N GLN A 187 11.35 1.77 -9.43
CA GLN A 187 12.30 1.11 -10.34
C GLN A 187 11.62 0.35 -11.48
N THR A 188 10.61 -0.45 -11.14
CA THR A 188 10.05 -1.47 -12.05
C THR A 188 8.53 -1.59 -11.93
N ILE A 189 7.89 -1.94 -13.04
CA ILE A 189 6.49 -2.31 -13.15
C ILE A 189 6.44 -3.74 -13.66
N LEU A 190 5.76 -4.60 -12.91
CA LEU A 190 5.57 -5.99 -13.28
C LEU A 190 4.23 -6.13 -14.01
N VAL A 191 4.24 -6.75 -15.17
CA VAL A 191 3.06 -6.98 -16.02
C VAL A 191 2.93 -8.49 -16.23
N GLY A 192 1.80 -9.07 -15.87
CA GLY A 192 1.63 -10.52 -15.93
C GLY A 192 0.32 -11.01 -15.32
N PRO A 193 0.01 -12.31 -15.42
CA PRO A 193 -1.26 -12.86 -14.93
C PRO A 193 -1.34 -12.91 -13.39
N GLU A 194 -0.18 -12.97 -12.73
CA GLU A 194 -0.10 -13.22 -11.29
C GLU A 194 -0.52 -12.03 -10.41
N SER A 195 -0.95 -12.35 -9.18
CA SER A 195 -1.45 -11.38 -8.21
C SER A 195 -0.39 -10.37 -7.72
N PHE A 196 0.89 -10.73 -7.83
CA PHE A 196 2.05 -9.88 -7.49
C PHE A 196 2.46 -8.93 -8.63
N ASN A 197 1.76 -8.94 -9.76
CA ASN A 197 1.99 -7.98 -10.83
C ASN A 197 1.24 -6.67 -10.58
N HIS A 198 1.85 -5.56 -11.01
CA HIS A 198 1.26 -4.23 -10.94
C HIS A 198 0.16 -4.06 -11.97
N VAL A 199 0.42 -4.56 -13.19
CA VAL A 199 -0.59 -4.69 -14.23
C VAL A 199 -0.96 -6.17 -14.32
N ARG A 200 -2.18 -6.48 -13.87
CA ARG A 200 -2.72 -7.84 -13.92
C ARG A 200 -3.28 -8.14 -15.30
N ALA A 201 -2.47 -8.83 -16.09
CA ALA A 201 -2.75 -9.18 -17.46
C ALA A 201 -3.06 -10.68 -17.56
N GLN A 202 -4.25 -11.06 -17.12
CA GLN A 202 -4.70 -12.47 -17.03
C GLN A 202 -4.77 -13.16 -18.39
N SER A 203 -4.89 -12.38 -19.47
CA SER A 203 -4.94 -12.91 -20.84
C SER A 203 -3.56 -13.24 -21.42
N LEU A 204 -2.45 -12.90 -20.74
CA LEU A 204 -1.10 -13.20 -21.23
C LEU A 204 -0.79 -14.69 -21.17
N SER A 205 -0.05 -15.17 -22.16
CA SER A 205 0.49 -16.54 -22.28
C SER A 205 1.54 -16.85 -21.19
N SER A 206 1.14 -16.92 -19.92
CA SER A 206 1.93 -17.38 -18.76
C SER A 206 3.30 -16.71 -18.51
N GLN A 207 3.72 -15.73 -19.32
CA GLN A 207 4.98 -15.03 -19.17
C GLN A 207 4.75 -13.66 -18.52
N GLY A 208 5.54 -13.40 -17.47
CA GLY A 208 5.63 -12.08 -16.86
C GLY A 208 6.64 -11.20 -17.58
N TRP A 209 6.35 -9.91 -17.62
CA TRP A 209 7.16 -8.85 -18.22
C TRP A 209 7.53 -7.82 -17.17
N VAL A 210 8.74 -7.28 -17.30
CA VAL A 210 9.26 -6.23 -16.43
C VAL A 210 9.46 -4.99 -17.28
N LEU A 211 8.69 -3.96 -17.00
CA LEU A 211 8.87 -2.61 -17.53
C LEU A 211 9.73 -1.82 -16.53
N PHE A 212 10.81 -1.21 -17.00
CA PHE A 212 11.73 -0.46 -16.16
C PHE A 212 12.28 0.75 -16.90
N ARG A 213 12.84 1.71 -16.15
CA ARG A 213 13.41 2.94 -16.72
C ARG A 213 14.91 2.96 -16.50
N ARG A 214 15.66 3.24 -17.57
CA ARG A 214 17.13 3.33 -17.55
C ARG A 214 17.57 4.36 -18.59
N ASP A 215 18.49 5.24 -18.20
CA ASP A 215 19.04 6.29 -19.08
C ASP A 215 17.91 7.11 -19.73
N ASP A 216 16.94 7.52 -18.89
CA ASP A 216 15.70 8.22 -19.24
C ASP A 216 14.75 7.54 -20.24
N ARG A 217 15.04 6.29 -20.62
CA ARG A 217 14.23 5.49 -21.56
C ARG A 217 13.48 4.37 -20.87
N TRP A 218 12.34 4.01 -21.42
CA TRP A 218 11.59 2.84 -21.01
C TRP A 218 12.13 1.59 -21.69
N TRP A 219 12.22 0.52 -20.92
CA TRP A 219 12.69 -0.77 -21.37
C TRP A 219 11.73 -1.86 -20.92
N LEU A 220 11.57 -2.86 -21.78
CA LEU A 220 10.79 -4.05 -21.49
C LEU A 220 11.68 -5.28 -21.49
N ARG A 221 11.48 -6.18 -20.53
CA ARG A 221 12.15 -7.48 -20.48
C ARG A 221 11.16 -8.59 -20.16
N GLY A 222 11.18 -9.66 -20.95
CA GLY A 222 10.51 -10.92 -20.64
C GLY A 222 11.47 -11.92 -19.98
N ARG A 223 10.97 -13.04 -19.45
CA ARG A 223 11.80 -14.07 -18.78
C ARG A 223 12.94 -14.59 -19.66
N ASN A 224 12.66 -14.81 -20.95
CA ASN A 224 13.59 -15.35 -21.94
C ASN A 224 13.80 -14.40 -23.13
N VAL A 225 13.48 -13.11 -22.96
CA VAL A 225 13.58 -12.10 -24.02
C VAL A 225 14.55 -11.03 -23.56
N SER A 226 15.56 -10.74 -24.39
CA SER A 226 16.52 -9.66 -24.13
C SER A 226 15.79 -8.33 -23.94
N PRO A 227 16.28 -7.44 -23.05
CA PRO A 227 15.67 -6.13 -22.88
C PRO A 227 15.56 -5.35 -24.19
N GLN A 228 14.39 -4.78 -24.45
CA GLN A 228 14.13 -3.96 -25.62
C GLN A 228 13.70 -2.56 -25.19
N PRO A 229 14.19 -1.48 -25.84
CA PRO A 229 13.70 -0.14 -25.58
C PRO A 229 12.27 0.00 -26.09
N ILE A 230 11.47 0.82 -25.42
CA ILE A 230 10.15 1.22 -25.85
C ILE A 230 10.17 2.70 -26.21
N GLU A 231 9.76 3.01 -27.43
CA GLU A 231 9.57 4.39 -27.88
C GLU A 231 8.22 4.93 -27.39
N LEU A 232 8.22 6.13 -26.82
CA LEU A 232 7.01 6.76 -26.31
C LEU A 232 6.01 7.01 -27.45
N GLY A 233 4.72 6.76 -27.18
CA GLY A 233 3.62 6.88 -28.14
C GLY A 233 3.57 5.74 -29.17
N GLN A 234 4.57 4.87 -29.24
CA GLN A 234 4.55 3.71 -30.12
C GLN A 234 3.94 2.50 -29.44
N ARG A 235 3.17 1.74 -30.22
CA ARG A 235 2.56 0.49 -29.77
C ARG A 235 3.58 -0.63 -29.91
N TRP A 236 4.05 -1.15 -28.78
CA TRP A 236 4.86 -2.35 -28.72
C TRP A 236 3.96 -3.59 -28.75
N ARG A 237 4.34 -4.62 -29.52
CA ARG A 237 3.56 -5.85 -29.72
C ARG A 237 4.43 -7.08 -29.49
N HIS A 238 3.86 -8.09 -28.84
CA HIS A 238 4.47 -9.41 -28.75
C HIS A 238 3.39 -10.47 -28.67
N GLU A 239 3.44 -11.43 -29.60
CA GLU A 239 2.48 -12.52 -29.71
C GLU A 239 1.03 -12.00 -29.66
N ASP A 240 0.34 -12.24 -28.54
CA ASP A 240 -1.08 -11.99 -28.35
C ASP A 240 -1.39 -10.70 -27.58
N TRP A 241 -0.38 -9.90 -27.22
CA TRP A 241 -0.61 -8.67 -26.48
C TRP A 241 0.20 -7.50 -27.01
N SER A 242 -0.27 -6.33 -26.63
CA SER A 242 0.40 -5.10 -26.96
C SER A 242 0.20 -4.07 -25.87
N MET A 243 1.12 -3.12 -25.84
CA MET A 243 1.04 -1.99 -24.93
C MET A 243 1.60 -0.73 -25.60
N MET A 244 1.30 0.40 -24.99
CA MET A 244 1.83 1.69 -25.38
C MET A 244 2.07 2.50 -24.13
N ILE A 245 3.24 3.13 -24.04
CA ILE A 245 3.52 4.13 -23.01
C ILE A 245 3.70 5.48 -23.69
N LYS A 246 3.09 6.54 -23.17
CA LYS A 246 3.27 7.91 -23.67
C LYS A 246 3.48 8.86 -22.51
N GLU A 247 4.15 9.98 -22.77
CA GLU A 247 4.24 11.07 -21.79
C GLU A 247 2.85 11.68 -21.55
N ARG A 248 2.63 12.12 -20.30
CA ARG A 248 1.38 12.71 -19.85
C ARG A 248 1.40 14.23 -19.95
#